data_AF-A0A7J7FXW0-F1
#
_entry.id   AF-A0A7J7FXW0-F1
#
_cell.length_a   1.000
_cell.length_b   1.000
_cell.length_c   1.000
_cell.angle_alpha   90.00
_cell.angle_beta   90.00
_cell.angle_gamma   90.00
#
_symmetry.space_group_name_H-M   'P 1'
#
loop_
_entity.id
_entity.type
_entity.pdbx_description
1 polymer ?
#
loop_
_entity_poly.entity_id
_entity_poly.type
_entity_poly.pdbx_seq_one_letter_code
_entity_poly.pdbx_strand_id
1 'polypeptide(L)'
;MRRADKKYTELTEPISAVMSKIQHLSFFKWPSKMVGPPDTKKRDRRCEYHKDHGHDTDSCYALKDLLEESAQDGQLQQYVRKRNPTKAIALRQDSPSLGVIHMIYSLPMSSAVHAI
;
A
#
# COMPACT_ATOMS: atom_id res chain seq x y z
N MET A 1 -15.02 8.67 -17.62
CA MET A 1 -14.46 9.12 -16.32
C MET A 1 -13.05 9.65 -16.58
N ARG A 2 -12.78 10.92 -16.27
CA ARG A 2 -11.44 11.52 -16.47
C ARG A 2 -10.47 10.84 -15.48
N ARG A 3 -9.36 10.27 -15.97
CA ARG A 3 -8.33 9.57 -15.17
C ARG A 3 -7.61 10.44 -14.12
N ALA A 4 -8.01 11.69 -13.95
CA ALA A 4 -7.37 12.67 -13.08
C ALA A 4 -7.72 12.53 -11.58
N ASP A 5 -8.77 11.78 -11.21
CA ASP A 5 -9.20 11.63 -9.80
C ASP A 5 -8.61 10.39 -9.10
N LYS A 6 -7.83 9.56 -9.81
CA LYS A 6 -7.26 8.34 -9.22
C LYS A 6 -6.23 8.74 -8.14
N LYS A 7 -6.51 8.39 -6.89
CA LYS A 7 -5.59 8.59 -5.76
C LYS A 7 -4.50 7.52 -5.83
N TYR A 8 -3.35 7.89 -6.39
CA TYR A 8 -2.19 7.03 -6.42
C TYR A 8 -1.53 6.93 -5.04
N THR A 9 -0.91 5.77 -4.80
CA THR A 9 -0.10 5.55 -3.59
C THR A 9 1.04 6.58 -3.50
N GLU A 10 1.15 7.27 -2.36
CA GLU A 10 2.25 8.21 -2.13
C GLU A 10 3.57 7.43 -1.98
N LEU A 11 4.55 7.75 -2.82
CA LEU A 11 5.88 7.14 -2.77
C LEU A 11 6.82 8.01 -1.91
N THR A 12 7.82 7.39 -1.31
CA THR A 12 8.87 8.10 -0.55
C THR A 12 9.85 8.85 -1.46
N GLU A 13 9.97 8.42 -2.70
CA GLU A 13 10.86 8.94 -3.74
C GLU A 13 10.04 9.28 -5.01
N PRO A 14 10.55 10.11 -5.93
CA PRO A 14 9.88 10.39 -7.19
C PRO A 14 9.71 9.11 -8.03
N ILE A 15 8.70 9.11 -8.91
CA ILE A 15 8.32 7.92 -9.70
C ILE A 15 9.46 7.43 -10.60
N SER A 16 10.26 8.36 -11.14
CA SER A 16 11.44 8.03 -11.95
C SER A 16 12.49 7.24 -11.16
N ALA A 17 12.75 7.62 -9.89
CA ALA A 17 13.71 6.94 -9.04
C ALA A 17 13.23 5.52 -8.68
N VAL A 18 11.95 5.39 -8.31
CA VAL A 18 11.36 4.07 -8.02
C VAL A 18 11.39 3.18 -9.27
N MET A 19 11.00 3.70 -10.43
CA MET A 19 11.08 3.00 -11.70
C MET A 19 12.51 2.48 -11.96
N SER A 20 13.53 3.32 -11.77
CA SER A 20 14.91 2.92 -12.02
C SER A 20 15.38 1.76 -11.14
N LYS A 21 14.79 1.61 -9.94
CA LYS A 21 15.11 0.52 -9.01
C LYS A 21 14.36 -0.76 -9.36
N ILE A 22 13.11 -0.64 -9.82
CA ILE A 22 12.28 -1.81 -10.14
C ILE A 22 12.36 -2.29 -11.58
N GLN A 23 12.92 -1.52 -12.51
CA GLN A 23 12.98 -1.87 -13.93
C GLN A 23 13.71 -3.19 -14.22
N HIS A 24 14.53 -3.66 -13.28
CA HIS A 24 15.29 -4.91 -13.35
C HIS A 24 14.58 -6.09 -12.67
N LEU A 25 13.46 -5.85 -11.99
CA LEU A 25 12.71 -6.87 -11.28
C LEU A 25 11.80 -7.62 -12.26
N SER A 26 11.59 -8.91 -11.99
CA SER A 26 10.86 -9.82 -12.88
C SER A 26 9.37 -9.48 -13.06
N PHE A 27 8.76 -8.76 -12.12
CA PHE A 27 7.38 -8.29 -12.24
C PHE A 27 7.24 -7.05 -13.13
N PHE A 28 8.35 -6.34 -13.40
CA PHE A 28 8.30 -5.09 -14.15
C PHE A 28 8.02 -5.36 -15.62
N LYS A 29 6.96 -4.75 -16.13
CA LYS A 29 6.55 -4.87 -17.53
C LYS A 29 6.75 -3.56 -18.24
N TRP A 30 7.55 -3.61 -19.31
CA TRP A 30 7.69 -2.49 -20.23
C TRP A 30 6.38 -2.29 -21.00
N PRO A 31 5.91 -1.04 -21.13
CA PRO A 31 4.68 -0.75 -21.83
C PRO A 31 4.92 -0.81 -23.35
N SER A 32 3.82 -0.81 -24.11
CA SER A 32 3.92 -0.50 -25.53
C SER A 32 4.33 0.97 -25.74
N LYS A 33 4.79 1.27 -26.96
CA LYS A 33 5.09 2.65 -27.35
C LYS A 33 3.85 3.52 -27.18
N MET A 34 4.05 4.78 -26.79
CA MET A 34 2.96 5.72 -26.60
C MET A 34 2.10 5.81 -27.87
N VAL A 35 0.78 5.65 -27.69
CA VAL A 35 -0.20 5.73 -28.78
C VAL A 35 -0.29 7.19 -29.27
N GLY A 36 -0.32 7.37 -30.59
CA GLY A 36 -0.48 8.68 -31.23
C GLY A 36 0.68 9.04 -32.18
N PRO A 37 0.44 9.96 -33.13
CA PRO A 37 1.42 10.33 -34.13
C PRO A 37 2.63 11.04 -33.49
N PRO A 38 3.87 10.65 -33.85
CA PRO A 38 5.09 11.21 -33.27
C PRO A 38 5.23 12.73 -33.48
N ASP A 39 4.58 13.26 -34.53
CA ASP A 39 4.59 14.69 -34.87
C ASP A 39 3.86 15.57 -33.83
N THR A 40 2.85 15.01 -33.15
CA THR A 40 2.07 15.74 -32.13
C THR A 40 2.68 15.71 -30.74
N LYS A 41 3.75 14.92 -30.54
CA LYS A 41 4.41 14.82 -29.23
C LYS A 41 5.30 16.02 -28.98
N LYS A 42 5.06 16.67 -27.83
CA LYS A 42 5.98 17.67 -27.26
C LYS A 42 7.37 17.03 -27.13
N ARG A 43 8.31 17.41 -28.01
CA ARG A 43 9.70 16.92 -27.98
C ARG A 43 10.49 17.38 -26.75
N ASP A 44 10.00 18.44 -26.10
CA ASP A 44 10.55 19.04 -24.87
C ASP A 44 10.60 18.05 -23.69
N ARG A 45 9.69 17.06 -23.64
CA ARG A 45 9.56 16.13 -22.52
C ARG A 45 9.74 14.69 -22.97
N ARG A 46 10.37 13.88 -22.13
CA ARG A 46 10.69 12.48 -22.40
C ARG A 46 10.23 11.61 -21.25
N CYS A 47 9.54 10.52 -21.60
CA CYS A 47 9.16 9.49 -20.65
C CYS A 47 10.09 8.30 -20.85
N GLU A 48 10.88 7.98 -19.83
CA GLU A 48 11.81 6.85 -19.87
C GLU A 48 11.06 5.50 -19.92
N TYR A 49 9.87 5.43 -19.30
CA TYR A 49 9.02 4.24 -19.29
C TYR A 49 8.59 3.82 -20.70
N HIS A 50 8.27 4.78 -21.57
CA HIS A 50 7.93 4.50 -22.97
C HIS A 50 9.13 4.63 -23.92
N LYS A 51 10.27 5.14 -23.43
CA LYS A 51 11.42 5.59 -24.24
C LYS A 51 10.99 6.53 -25.39
N ASP A 52 9.96 7.33 -25.12
CA ASP A 52 9.25 8.14 -26.12
C ASP A 52 9.00 9.57 -25.60
N HIS A 53 8.84 10.53 -26.51
CA HIS A 53 8.58 11.93 -26.16
C HIS A 53 7.10 12.16 -25.85
N GLY A 54 6.78 13.22 -25.13
CA GLY A 54 5.39 13.68 -24.95
C GLY A 54 5.08 14.14 -23.54
N HIS A 55 5.42 13.32 -22.53
CA HIS A 55 5.25 13.66 -21.11
C HIS A 55 6.46 13.21 -20.30
N ASP A 56 6.62 13.77 -19.10
CA ASP A 56 7.66 13.40 -18.15
C ASP A 56 7.36 12.07 -17.48
N THR A 57 8.41 11.30 -17.15
CA THR A 57 8.28 9.99 -16.46
C THR A 57 7.41 10.08 -15.19
N ASP A 58 7.52 11.16 -14.41
CA ASP A 58 6.73 11.34 -13.17
C ASP A 58 5.24 11.57 -13.43
N SER A 59 4.89 12.12 -14.60
CA SER A 59 3.50 12.33 -15.03
C SER A 59 2.93 11.16 -15.85
N CYS A 60 3.67 10.06 -15.99
CA CYS A 60 3.23 8.91 -16.77
C CYS A 60 2.16 8.10 -16.02
N TYR A 61 0.91 8.18 -16.46
CA TYR A 61 -0.19 7.43 -15.85
C TYR A 61 -0.01 5.91 -15.93
N ALA A 62 0.53 5.39 -17.04
CA ALA A 62 0.77 3.95 -17.19
C ALA A 62 1.80 3.45 -16.16
N LEU A 63 2.85 4.24 -15.90
CA LEU A 63 3.82 3.92 -14.86
C LEU A 63 3.21 4.04 -13.46
N LYS A 64 2.40 5.08 -13.19
CA LYS A 64 1.69 5.22 -11.91
C LYS A 64 0.75 4.04 -11.63
N ASP A 65 0.01 3.56 -12.63
CA ASP A 65 -0.86 2.39 -12.51
C ASP A 65 -0.05 1.10 -12.24
N LEU A 66 1.08 0.89 -12.91
CA LEU A 66 1.98 -0.24 -12.62
C LEU A 66 2.49 -0.19 -11.18
N LEU A 67 2.94 0.99 -10.72
CA LEU A 67 3.42 1.18 -9.35
C LEU A 67 2.31 0.95 -8.32
N GLU A 68 1.09 1.34 -8.63
CA GLU A 68 -0.07 1.08 -7.76
C GLU A 68 -0.38 -0.40 -7.66
N GLU A 69 -0.42 -1.13 -8.79
CA GLU A 69 -0.62 -2.58 -8.80
C GLU A 69 0.48 -3.31 -8.01
N SER A 70 1.75 -2.97 -8.25
CA SER A 70 2.88 -3.54 -7.52
C SER A 70 2.92 -3.14 -6.04
N ALA A 71 2.37 -1.98 -5.67
CA ALA A 71 2.21 -1.59 -4.26
C ALA A 71 1.13 -2.44 -3.57
N GLN A 72 0.02 -2.71 -4.27
CA GLN A 72 -1.07 -3.58 -3.79
C GLN A 72 -0.64 -5.04 -3.68
N ASP A 73 0.20 -5.54 -4.58
CA ASP A 73 0.80 -6.89 -4.51
C ASP A 73 1.85 -7.02 -3.39
N GLY A 74 2.27 -5.89 -2.80
CA GLY A 74 3.24 -5.87 -1.71
C GLY A 74 4.70 -5.76 -2.16
N GLN A 75 4.96 -5.74 -3.47
CA GLN A 75 6.32 -5.70 -4.04
C GLN A 75 7.01 -4.34 -3.84
N LEU A 76 6.24 -3.26 -3.77
CA LEU A 76 6.74 -1.89 -3.60
C LEU A 76 6.63 -1.35 -2.16
N GLN A 77 6.32 -2.18 -1.16
CA GLN A 77 6.08 -1.73 0.22
C GLN A 77 7.22 -0.92 0.86
N GLN A 78 8.46 -1.10 0.38
CA GLN A 78 9.63 -0.33 0.80
C GLN A 78 9.68 1.10 0.24
N TYR A 79 9.01 1.35 -0.90
CA TYR A 79 8.95 2.64 -1.59
C TYR A 79 7.63 3.37 -1.34
N VAL A 80 6.62 2.67 -0.80
CA VAL A 80 5.35 3.26 -0.40
C VAL A 80 5.57 4.06 0.88
N ARG A 81 5.19 5.34 0.85
CA ARG A 81 5.11 6.16 2.04
C ARG A 81 3.97 5.63 2.88
N LYS A 82 4.31 4.89 3.93
CA LYS A 82 3.34 4.45 4.93
C LYS A 82 2.73 5.70 5.56
N ARG A 83 1.53 6.07 5.12
CA ARG A 83 0.65 6.93 5.90
C ARG A 83 0.33 6.09 7.13
N ASN A 84 1.00 6.39 8.25
CA ASN A 84 0.62 5.80 9.53
C ASN A 84 -0.89 5.96 9.63
N PRO A 85 -1.71 4.89 9.64
CA PRO A 85 -3.03 5.04 10.17
C PRO A 85 -2.75 5.47 11.60
N THR A 86 -2.98 6.75 11.90
CA THR A 86 -3.05 7.26 13.25
C THR A 86 -3.81 6.20 14.01
N LYS A 87 -3.14 5.54 14.97
CA LYS A 87 -3.68 4.42 15.72
C LYS A 87 -5.12 4.78 16.11
N ALA A 88 -6.10 4.28 15.36
CA ALA A 88 -7.44 4.12 15.87
C ALA A 88 -7.23 2.98 16.88
N ILE A 89 -6.96 3.39 18.11
CA ILE A 89 -6.89 2.52 19.27
C ILE A 89 -8.30 1.94 19.41
N ALA A 90 -8.54 0.82 18.73
CA ALA A 90 -9.63 -0.11 18.92
C ALA A 90 -9.06 -1.44 18.39
N LEU A 91 -8.48 -2.34 19.17
CA LEU A 91 -8.73 -2.72 20.55
C LEU A 91 -7.42 -2.75 21.34
N ARG A 92 -7.38 -2.03 22.47
CA ARG A 92 -6.64 -2.53 23.63
C ARG A 92 -7.65 -3.26 24.50
N GLN A 93 -7.60 -4.58 24.49
CA GLN A 93 -7.95 -5.34 25.69
C GLN A 93 -6.93 -4.94 26.76
N ASP A 94 -7.39 -4.27 27.81
CA ASP A 94 -7.08 -4.58 29.21
C ASP A 94 -7.74 -3.53 30.11
N SER A 95 -8.85 -3.92 30.74
CA SER A 95 -9.40 -3.28 31.93
C SER A 95 -10.30 -4.31 32.60
N PRO A 96 -9.85 -5.04 33.64
CA PRO A 96 -10.79 -5.74 34.51
C PRO A 96 -11.55 -4.68 35.29
N SER A 97 -12.79 -4.40 34.89
CA SER A 97 -13.69 -3.54 35.65
C SER A 97 -14.08 -4.24 36.94
N LEU A 98 -13.38 -3.89 38.02
CA LEU A 98 -13.81 -4.04 39.40
C LEU A 98 -15.23 -3.47 39.54
N GLY A 99 -16.21 -4.36 39.73
CA GLY A 99 -17.55 -3.96 40.20
C GLY A 99 -18.74 -4.55 39.44
N VAL A 100 -18.84 -5.89 39.34
CA VAL A 100 -20.14 -6.56 39.20
C VAL A 100 -20.12 -7.83 40.06
N ILE A 101 -20.97 -7.85 41.09
CA ILE A 101 -21.22 -9.00 41.95
C ILE A 101 -22.40 -9.80 41.38
N HIS A 102 -22.26 -11.13 41.45
CA HIS A 102 -23.27 -12.19 41.41
C HIS A 102 -23.86 -12.63 40.06
N MET A 103 -23.58 -13.89 39.71
CA MET A 103 -24.64 -14.90 39.83
C MET A 103 -24.07 -16.30 40.12
N ILE A 104 -24.80 -16.98 41.00
CA ILE A 104 -24.55 -18.27 41.63
C ILE A 104 -24.88 -19.35 40.59
N TYR A 105 -23.90 -20.12 40.13
CA TYR A 105 -24.18 -21.43 39.54
C TYR A 105 -23.62 -22.51 40.46
N SER A 106 -24.57 -23.10 41.16
CA SER A 106 -24.42 -24.27 42.01
C SER A 106 -23.77 -25.44 41.27
N LEU A 107 -23.06 -26.26 42.07
CA LEU A 107 -22.74 -27.69 41.90
C LEU A 107 -21.32 -28.03 41.39
N PRO A 108 -20.75 -29.15 41.90
CA PRO A 108 -19.72 -29.14 42.94
C PRO A 108 -18.44 -29.82 42.44
N MET A 109 -17.49 -30.12 43.33
CA MET A 109 -16.27 -30.98 43.19
C MET A 109 -15.01 -30.15 43.54
N SER A 110 -14.08 -30.59 44.38
CA SER A 110 -13.91 -31.85 45.10
C SER A 110 -12.75 -31.65 46.10
N SER A 111 -12.84 -32.32 47.26
CA SER A 111 -11.77 -32.96 48.01
C SER A 111 -10.41 -32.25 48.22
N ALA A 112 -10.09 -32.00 49.50
CA ALA A 112 -8.84 -32.48 50.13
C ALA A 112 -8.94 -32.30 51.66
N VAL A 113 -9.16 -33.37 52.43
CA VAL A 113 -8.16 -34.05 53.28
C VAL A 113 -7.05 -33.16 53.86
N HIS A 114 -7.02 -32.97 55.20
CA HIS A 114 -6.03 -33.57 56.12
C HIS A 114 -6.21 -33.07 57.57
N ALA A 115 -6.03 -34.01 58.51
CA ALA A 115 -5.49 -33.98 59.89
C ALA A 115 -5.49 -32.64 60.66
N ILE A 116 -5.72 -32.61 61.98
CA ILE A 116 -5.11 -33.41 63.05
C ILE A 116 -6.12 -33.53 64.22
#